data_AF-A0A964DDC0-F1
#
_entry.id   AF-A0A964DDC0-F1
#
_cell.length_a   1.000
_cell.length_b   1.000
_cell.length_c   1.000
_cell.angle_alpha   90.00
_cell.angle_beta   90.00
_cell.angle_gamma   90.00
#
_symmetry.space_group_name_H-M   'P 1'
#
loop_
_entity.id
_entity.type
_entity.pdbx_description
1 polymer ?
#
loop_
_entity_poly.entity_id
_entity_poly.type
_entity_poly.pdbx_seq_one_letter_code
_entity_poly.pdbx_strand_id
1 'polypeptide(L)' 'MGLPANKRHLIELLHKFKLTYEQLSQYSDIPVERIKAIKKGMEPTDEEQIKLKKVAFSMSELLQKDTGETMD' A
#
# COMPACT_ATOMS: atom_id res chain seq x y z
N MET A 1 12.96 -12.72 -10.23
CA MET A 1 11.95 -13.38 -9.39
C MET A 1 10.81 -12.41 -9.16
N GLY A 2 9.60 -12.74 -9.62
CA GLY A 2 8.42 -11.89 -9.42
C GLY A 2 8.10 -11.78 -7.93
N LEU A 3 7.86 -10.57 -7.44
CA LEU A 3 7.38 -10.36 -6.08
C LEU A 3 6.07 -11.11 -5.90
N PRO A 4 5.87 -11.85 -4.80
CA PRO A 4 4.62 -12.52 -4.53
C PRO A 4 3.48 -11.50 -4.64
N ALA A 5 2.45 -11.82 -5.44
CA ALA A 5 1.35 -10.91 -5.76
C ALA A 5 0.72 -10.30 -4.50
N ASN A 6 0.70 -11.08 -3.43
CA ASN A 6 0.13 -10.78 -2.12
C ASN A 6 0.83 -9.60 -1.40
N LYS A 7 2.01 -9.15 -1.85
CA LYS A 7 2.77 -8.03 -1.26
C LYS A 7 2.93 -6.84 -2.18
N ARG A 8 2.36 -6.90 -3.39
CA ARG A 8 2.53 -5.87 -4.42
C ARG A 8 2.08 -4.49 -3.94
N HIS A 9 0.91 -4.38 -3.33
CA HIS A 9 0.38 -3.10 -2.84
C HIS A 9 1.22 -2.52 -1.70
N LEU A 10 1.69 -3.35 -0.77
CA LEU A 10 2.58 -2.89 0.29
C LEU A 10 3.88 -2.30 -0.26
N ILE A 11 4.49 -2.98 -1.24
CA ILE A 11 5.73 -2.50 -1.87
C ILE A 11 5.49 -1.21 -2.63
N GLU A 12 4.37 -1.11 -3.35
CA GLU A 12 3.98 0.11 -4.05
C GLU A 12 3.82 1.29 -3.08
N LEU A 13 3.13 1.09 -1.96
CA LEU A 13 2.94 2.08 -0.89
C LEU A 13 4.27 2.58 -0.31
N LEU A 14 5.21 1.68 -0.05
CA LEU A 14 6.50 2.06 0.53
C LEU A 14 7.49 2.64 -0.49
N HIS A 15 7.51 2.13 -1.72
CA HIS A 15 8.55 2.46 -2.70
C HIS A 15 8.12 3.48 -3.75
N LYS A 16 6.87 3.42 -4.22
CA LYS A 16 6.30 4.38 -5.19
C LYS A 16 5.76 5.61 -4.48
N PHE A 17 4.87 5.40 -3.51
CA PHE A 17 4.23 6.49 -2.76
C PHE A 17 5.07 6.98 -1.56
N LYS A 18 6.23 6.36 -1.31
CA LYS A 18 7.19 6.75 -0.25
C LYS A 18 6.58 6.86 1.15
N LEU A 19 5.50 6.13 1.43
CA LEU A 19 4.88 6.15 2.74
C LEU A 19 5.80 5.52 3.78
N THR A 20 5.85 6.13 4.95
CA THR A 20 6.44 5.51 6.14
C THR A 20 5.55 4.40 6.68
N TYR A 21 6.11 3.52 7.51
CA TYR A 21 5.31 2.49 8.16
C TYR A 21 4.21 3.07 9.07
N GLU A 22 4.49 4.22 9.70
CA GLU A 22 3.55 4.91 10.58
C GLU A 22 2.39 5.49 9.78
N GLN A 23 2.67 6.20 8.68
CA GLN A 23 1.62 6.71 7.79
C GLN A 23 0.77 5.56 7.22
N LEU A 24 1.42 4.48 6.78
CA LEU A 24 0.69 3.33 6.26
C LEU A 24 -0.18 2.68 7.35
N SER A 25 0.30 2.65 8.60
CA SER A 25 -0.50 2.17 9.73
C SER A 25 -1.74 3.02 9.95
N GLN A 26 -1.59 4.35 9.91
CA GLN A 26 -2.71 5.29 10.04
C GLN A 26 -3.73 5.17 8.91
N TYR A 27 -3.29 4.99 7.67
CA TYR A 27 -4.20 4.92 6.52
C TYR A 27 -4.87 3.56 6.33
N SER A 28 -4.19 2.46 6.68
CA SER A 28 -4.71 1.10 6.48
C SER A 28 -5.38 0.52 7.72
N ASP A 29 -5.23 1.16 8.88
CA ASP A 29 -5.66 0.60 10.17
C ASP A 29 -5.02 -0.80 10.39
N ILE A 30 -3.73 -0.91 10.05
CA ILE A 30 -2.90 -2.11 10.29
C ILE A 30 -1.77 -1.69 11.22
N PRO A 31 -1.50 -2.40 12.32
CA PRO A 31 -0.39 -2.06 13.21
C PRO A 31 0.96 -2.01 12.47
N VAL A 32 1.81 -1.04 12.82
CA VAL A 32 3.16 -0.89 12.24
C VAL A 32 3.96 -2.20 12.29
N GLU A 33 3.90 -2.91 13.41
CA GLU A 33 4.61 -4.19 13.59
C GLU A 33 4.14 -5.24 12.59
N ARG A 34 2.82 -5.27 12.33
CA ARG A 34 2.20 -6.18 11.38
C ARG A 34 2.59 -5.85 9.94
N ILE A 35 2.62 -4.57 9.58
CA ILE A 35 3.14 -4.09 8.28
C ILE A 35 4.60 -4.52 8.08
N LYS A 36 5.44 -4.37 9.11
CA LYS A 36 6.84 -4.82 9.08
C LYS A 36 6.95 -6.34 8.90
N ALA A 37 6.11 -7.12 9.58
CA ALA A 37 6.08 -8.58 9.45
C ALA A 37 5.71 -9.01 8.02
N ILE A 38 4.69 -8.39 7.42
CA ILE A 38 4.28 -8.66 6.03
C ILE A 38 5.42 -8.34 5.07
N LYS A 39 6.08 -7.18 5.23
CA LYS A 39 7.23 -6.79 4.42
C LYS A 39 8.37 -7.81 4.52
N LYS A 40 8.64 -8.33 5.74
CA LYS A 40 9.73 -9.27 6.00
C LYS A 40 9.51 -10.67 5.43
N GLY A 41 8.27 -11.08 5.17
CA GLY A 41 8.05 -12.48 4.76
C GLY A 41 6.65 -13.01 5.05
N MET A 42 5.99 -12.48 6.07
CA MET A 42 4.70 -13.00 6.51
C MET A 42 3.60 -12.77 5.46
N GLU A 43 2.69 -13.73 5.35
CA GLU A 43 1.53 -13.60 4.48
C GLU A 43 0.48 -12.70 5.13
N PRO A 44 -0.01 -11.68 4.41
CA PRO A 44 -1.12 -10.86 4.87
C PRO A 44 -2.43 -11.64 4.78
N THR A 45 -3.33 -11.42 5.74
CA THR A 45 -4.70 -11.93 5.66
C THR A 45 -5.46 -11.25 4.52
N ASP A 46 -6.59 -11.82 4.10
CA ASP A 46 -7.45 -11.23 3.08
C ASP A 46 -7.88 -9.80 3.43
N GLU A 47 -8.20 -9.55 4.70
CA GLU A 47 -8.56 -8.22 5.21
C GLU A 47 -7.41 -7.22 5.08
N GLU A 48 -6.18 -7.63 5.42
CA GLU A 48 -4.99 -6.80 5.29
C GLU A 48 -4.68 -6.49 3.83
N GLN A 49 -4.86 -7.46 2.94
CA GLN A 49 -4.71 -7.25 1.50
C GLN A 49 -5.72 -6.24 0.97
N ILE A 50 -6.99 -6.33 1.39
CA ILE A 50 -8.03 -5.37 1.02
C ILE A 50 -7.70 -3.98 1.54
N LYS A 51 -7.29 -3.85 2.81
CA LYS A 51 -6.89 -2.58 3.43
C LYS A 51 -5.72 -1.94 2.68
N LEU A 52 -4.66 -2.69 2.40
CA LEU A 52 -3.50 -2.20 1.63
C LEU A 52 -3.88 -1.80 0.19
N LYS A 53 -4.72 -2.60 -0.49
CA LYS A 53 -5.21 -2.29 -1.84
C LYS A 53 -6.00 -0.99 -1.88
N LYS A 54 -6.86 -0.75 -0.88
CA LYS A 54 -7.63 0.51 -0.79
C LYS A 54 -6.71 1.72 -0.66
N VAL A 55 -5.71 1.67 0.22
CA VAL A 55 -4.74 2.78 0.37
C VAL A 55 -3.96 3.00 -0.93
N ALA A 56 -3.49 1.93 -1.59
CA ALA A 56 -2.76 2.05 -2.86
C ALA A 56 -3.61 2.68 -3.98
N PHE A 57 -4.90 2.34 -4.03
CA PHE A 57 -5.84 2.94 -4.96
C PHE A 57 -6.02 4.44 -4.68
N SER A 58 -6.31 4.81 -3.42
CA SER A 58 -6.48 6.22 -3.04
C SER A 58 -5.23 7.06 -3.30
N MET A 59 -4.04 6.53 -3.05
CA MET A 59 -2.78 7.24 -3.36
C MET A 59 -2.57 7.39 -4.87
N SER A 60 -2.98 6.39 -5.67
CA SER A 60 -2.91 6.46 -7.14
C SER A 60 -3.87 7.53 -7.69
N GLU A 61 -5.10 7.60 -7.17
CA GLU A 61 -6.08 8.62 -7.58
C GLU A 61 -5.61 10.02 -7.23
N LEU A 62 -5.01 10.22 -6.04
CA LEU A 62 -4.45 11.51 -5.65
C LEU A 62 -3.32 11.92 -6.59
N LEU A 63 -2.43 11.00 -6.95
CA LEU A 63 -1.34 11.28 -7.90
C LEU A 63 -1.87 11.61 -9.30
N GLN A 64 -2.90 10.92 -9.80
CA GLN A 64 -3.52 11.27 -11.08
C GLN A 64 -4.14 12.68 -11.06
N LYS A 65 -4.84 13.04 -9.97
CA LYS A 65 -5.43 14.37 -9.80
C LYS A 65 -4.38 15.46 -9.70
N ASP A 66 -3.26 15.20 -9.03
CA ASP A 66 -2.14 16.15 -8.89
C ASP A 66 -1.41 16.38 -10.23
N THR A 67 -1.34 15.35 -11.09
CA THR A 67 -0.75 15.46 -12.43
C THR A 67 -1.63 16.16 -13.47
N GLY A 68 -2.87 16.52 -13.15
CA GLY A 68 -3.70 17.36 -14.02
C GLY A 68 -4.12 16.73 -15.36
N GLU A 69 -4.01 15.42 -15.54
CA GLU A 69 -4.68 14.74 -16.65
C GLU A 69 -6.13 14.48 -16.24
N THR A 70 -6.96 15.51 -16.44
CA THR A 70 -8.39 15.34 -16.68
C THR A 70 -8.58 14.21 -17.69
N MET A 71 -9.14 13.08 -17.25
CA MET A 71 -9.80 12.15 -18.16
C MET A 71 -11.01 12.87 -18.73
N ASP A 72 -10.85 13.39 -19.95
CA ASP A 72 -11.92 13.75 -20.87
C ASP A 72 -12.71 12.49 -21.26
#